data_AF-A0A2V9JEG1-F1
#
_entry.id   AF-A0A2V9JEG1-F1
#
_cell.length_a   1.000
_cell.length_b   1.000
_cell.length_c   1.000
_cell.angle_alpha   90.00
_cell.angle_beta   90.00
_cell.angle_gamma   90.00
#
_symmetry.space_group_name_H-M   'P 1'
#
loop_
_entity.id
_entity.type
_entity.pdbx_description
1 polymer ?
#
loop_
_entity_poly.entity_id
_entity_poly.type
_entity_poly.pdbx_seq_one_letter_code
_entity_poly.pdbx_strand_id
1 'polypeptide(L)'
;EGTETVLFLAAVSLRTTALMNFIGGVIGLALAVGLGVAFFKGSLKVNLRKFFAVTTLVLLVVAVQLFVSGVHELSEAMVLPSGPREMRVVGRLVNNDALFFVVVVALCLFLVVTQRIQAGGMPADELGRLAAPEQRKVLAAQRRDRFWKTAAAVCGFLIIVFIGAGFVYSRTAQAMSPPEHLFLVNGEARIPVSQLEDRRLHRYVVAVPGGAEVRIIAILDGSDTVRAALDACMICGAQGYYQDGGNVICRNCAAAINVPTIGLPGGCNPVHINYRVEGGAVVFSESALAAAAKVFQRQ
;
A
#
# COMPACT_ATOMS: atom_id res chain seq x y z
N GLU A 1 8.02 -36.55 -18.37
CA GLU A 1 8.64 -35.31 -18.89
C GLU A 1 8.00 -34.02 -18.37
N GLY A 2 6.71 -33.75 -18.57
CA GLY A 2 6.10 -32.50 -18.07
C GLY A 2 6.20 -32.28 -16.55
N THR A 3 6.16 -33.35 -15.74
CA THR A 3 6.35 -33.27 -14.28
C THR A 3 7.78 -32.91 -13.88
N GLU A 4 8.79 -33.40 -14.60
CA GLU A 4 10.19 -33.02 -14.37
C GLU A 4 10.43 -31.57 -14.80
N THR A 5 9.89 -31.13 -15.95
CA THR A 5 10.03 -29.73 -16.38
C THR A 5 9.39 -28.77 -15.38
N VAL A 6 8.22 -29.12 -14.81
CA VAL A 6 7.57 -28.35 -13.74
C VAL A 6 8.41 -28.36 -12.46
N LEU A 7 9.01 -29.51 -12.09
CA LEU A 7 9.88 -29.61 -10.92
C LEU A 7 11.18 -28.79 -11.09
N PHE A 8 11.78 -28.80 -12.29
CA PHE A 8 12.98 -28.03 -12.63
C PHE A 8 12.69 -26.53 -12.73
N LEU A 9 11.55 -26.12 -13.32
CA LEU A 9 11.12 -24.71 -13.33
C LEU A 9 10.82 -24.21 -11.91
N ALA A 10 10.19 -25.04 -11.07
CA ALA A 10 9.97 -24.72 -9.66
C ALA A 10 11.30 -24.61 -8.89
N ALA A 11 12.24 -25.52 -9.11
CA ALA A 11 13.57 -25.50 -8.49
C ALA A 11 14.44 -24.32 -8.96
N VAL A 12 14.39 -23.95 -10.25
CA VAL A 12 15.08 -22.76 -10.80
C VAL A 12 14.43 -21.45 -10.33
N SER A 13 13.15 -21.49 -9.97
CA SER A 13 12.43 -20.33 -9.42
C SER A 13 12.72 -20.03 -7.93
N LEU A 14 13.60 -20.81 -7.26
CA LEU A 14 14.01 -20.61 -5.86
C LEU A 14 14.88 -19.35 -5.65
N ARG A 15 14.43 -18.19 -6.13
CA ARG A 15 14.86 -16.90 -5.60
C ARG A 15 14.31 -16.78 -4.18
N THR A 16 15.09 -16.25 -3.24
CA THR A 16 14.68 -16.03 -1.85
C THR A 16 13.31 -15.35 -1.76
N THR A 17 13.03 -14.42 -2.68
CA THR A 17 11.75 -13.71 -2.81
C THR A 17 10.59 -14.63 -3.21
N ALA A 18 10.79 -15.56 -4.15
CA ALA A 18 9.74 -16.48 -4.59
C ALA A 18 9.38 -17.48 -3.48
N LEU A 19 10.40 -17.98 -2.76
CA LEU A 19 10.18 -18.85 -1.61
C LEU A 19 9.45 -18.10 -0.48
N MET A 20 9.82 -16.85 -0.19
CA MET A 20 9.12 -16.01 0.77
C MET A 20 7.66 -15.77 0.36
N ASN A 21 7.40 -15.48 -0.92
CA ASN A 21 6.04 -15.30 -1.43
C ASN A 21 5.21 -16.59 -1.34
N PHE A 22 5.81 -17.73 -1.65
CA PHE A 22 5.15 -19.04 -1.54
C PHE A 22 4.79 -19.38 -0.09
N ILE A 23 5.77 -19.27 0.82
CA ILE A 23 5.56 -19.50 2.26
C ILE A 23 4.51 -18.53 2.81
N GLY A 24 4.60 -17.25 2.45
CA GLY A 24 3.63 -16.23 2.82
C GLY A 24 2.22 -16.56 2.34
N GLY A 25 2.08 -17.04 1.10
CA GLY A 25 0.81 -17.49 0.53
C GLY A 25 0.23 -18.69 1.28
N VAL A 26 1.03 -19.70 1.60
CA VAL A 26 0.61 -20.88 2.38
C VAL A 26 0.16 -20.49 3.79
N ILE A 27 0.94 -19.64 4.48
CA ILE A 27 0.58 -19.14 5.83
C ILE A 27 -0.71 -18.33 5.77
N GLY A 28 -0.84 -17.43 4.79
CA GLY A 28 -2.04 -16.61 4.59
C GLY A 28 -3.28 -17.48 4.37
N LEU A 29 -3.18 -18.50 3.52
CA LEU A 29 -4.27 -19.44 3.27
C LEU A 29 -4.64 -20.24 4.52
N ALA A 30 -3.64 -20.74 5.26
CA ALA A 30 -3.87 -21.47 6.50
C ALA A 30 -4.57 -20.61 7.56
N LEU A 31 -4.16 -19.34 7.72
CA LEU A 31 -4.80 -18.39 8.61
C LEU A 31 -6.25 -18.09 8.18
N ALA A 32 -6.51 -17.93 6.89
CA ALA A 32 -7.85 -17.70 6.36
C ALA A 32 -8.79 -18.88 6.64
N VAL A 33 -8.34 -20.11 6.36
CA VAL A 33 -9.08 -21.34 6.67
C VAL A 33 -9.30 -21.48 8.18
N GLY A 34 -8.27 -21.25 8.99
CA GLY A 34 -8.34 -21.31 10.45
C GLY A 34 -9.34 -20.31 11.02
N LEU A 35 -9.33 -19.06 10.53
CA LEU A 35 -10.30 -18.04 10.90
C LEU A 35 -11.71 -18.46 10.48
N GLY A 36 -11.91 -18.95 9.26
CA GLY A 36 -13.21 -19.41 8.76
C GLY A 36 -13.80 -20.56 9.58
N VAL A 37 -12.99 -21.57 9.91
CA VAL A 37 -13.42 -22.69 10.76
C VAL A 37 -13.74 -22.24 12.18
N ALA A 38 -12.88 -21.38 12.76
CA ALA A 38 -13.10 -20.87 14.11
C ALA A 38 -14.35 -19.98 14.18
N PHE A 39 -14.57 -19.16 13.15
CA PHE A 39 -15.77 -18.37 13.01
C PHE A 39 -17.01 -19.26 12.86
N PHE A 40 -17.02 -20.23 11.93
CA PHE A 40 -18.19 -21.10 11.73
C PHE A 40 -18.54 -21.91 12.98
N LYS A 41 -17.55 -22.50 13.65
CA LYS A 41 -17.78 -23.30 14.87
C LYS A 41 -18.09 -22.45 16.10
N GLY A 42 -17.64 -21.19 16.15
CA GLY A 42 -17.90 -20.25 17.26
C GLY A 42 -19.13 -19.35 17.06
N SER A 43 -19.57 -19.13 15.82
CA SER A 43 -20.58 -18.12 15.45
C SER A 43 -22.02 -18.63 15.51
N LEU A 44 -22.25 -19.91 15.81
CA LEU A 44 -23.60 -20.52 15.86
C LEU A 44 -24.54 -19.91 16.94
N LYS A 45 -24.08 -18.93 17.72
CA LYS A 45 -24.90 -18.20 18.72
C LYS A 45 -24.80 -16.67 18.60
N VAL A 46 -24.35 -16.14 17.46
CA VAL A 46 -24.24 -14.70 17.26
C VAL A 46 -25.64 -14.09 17.10
N ASN A 47 -25.88 -12.98 17.80
CA ASN A 47 -27.10 -12.19 17.57
C ASN A 47 -27.05 -11.58 16.15
N LEU A 48 -27.97 -12.00 15.28
CA LEU A 48 -28.04 -11.56 13.88
C LEU A 48 -28.08 -10.03 13.76
N ARG A 49 -28.75 -9.31 14.66
CA ARG A 49 -28.82 -7.85 14.63
C ARG A 49 -27.44 -7.21 14.82
N LYS A 50 -26.64 -7.71 15.76
CA LYS A 50 -25.27 -7.22 16.01
C LYS A 50 -24.35 -7.56 14.85
N PHE A 51 -24.50 -8.76 14.29
CA PHE A 51 -23.75 -9.17 13.10
C PHE A 51 -24.04 -8.25 11.92
N PHE A 52 -25.31 -8.06 11.57
CA PHE A 52 -25.72 -7.19 10.46
C PHE A 52 -25.29 -5.74 10.68
N ALA A 53 -25.40 -5.19 11.89
CA ALA A 53 -24.94 -3.84 12.18
C ALA A 53 -23.45 -3.65 11.90
N VAL A 54 -22.62 -4.63 12.27
CA VAL A 54 -21.18 -4.57 12.01
C VAL A 54 -20.86 -4.80 10.53
N THR A 55 -21.51 -5.75 9.86
CA THR A 55 -21.30 -5.92 8.41
C THR A 55 -21.74 -4.69 7.63
N THR A 56 -22.83 -4.02 8.02
CA THR A 56 -23.25 -2.75 7.42
C THR A 56 -22.22 -1.65 7.65
N LEU A 57 -21.64 -1.56 8.85
CA LEU A 57 -20.55 -0.62 9.12
C LEU A 57 -19.33 -0.89 8.25
N VAL A 58 -18.94 -2.16 8.08
CA VAL A 58 -17.86 -2.56 7.17
C VAL A 58 -18.17 -2.11 5.73
N LEU A 59 -19.38 -2.40 5.24
CA LEU A 59 -19.79 -2.01 3.89
C LEU A 59 -19.82 -0.49 3.71
N LEU A 60 -20.22 0.27 4.73
CA LEU A 60 -20.18 1.73 4.71
C LEU A 60 -18.74 2.24 4.56
N VAL A 61 -17.79 1.67 5.31
CA VAL A 61 -16.37 2.02 5.20
C VAL A 61 -15.86 1.76 3.77
N VAL A 62 -16.22 0.62 3.17
CA VAL A 62 -15.87 0.30 1.78
C VAL A 62 -16.48 1.29 0.81
N ALA A 63 -17.76 1.62 0.97
CA ALA A 63 -18.45 2.57 0.11
C ALA A 63 -17.77 3.95 0.16
N VAL A 64 -17.38 4.41 1.35
CA VAL A 64 -16.63 5.67 1.53
C VAL A 64 -15.26 5.59 0.86
N GLN A 65 -14.52 4.49 1.02
CA GLN A 65 -13.23 4.31 0.37
C GLN A 65 -13.34 4.35 -1.16
N LEU A 66 -14.26 3.58 -1.75
CA LEU A 66 -14.52 3.58 -3.19
C LEU A 66 -14.95 4.94 -3.70
N PHE A 67 -15.77 5.66 -2.94
CA PHE A 67 -16.17 7.02 -3.27
C PHE A 67 -14.98 7.97 -3.30
N VAL A 68 -14.11 7.93 -2.27
CA VAL A 68 -12.93 8.78 -2.21
C VAL A 68 -11.90 8.42 -3.28
N SER A 69 -11.73 7.13 -3.61
CA SER A 69 -10.96 6.72 -4.78
C SER A 69 -11.55 7.28 -6.08
N GLY A 70 -12.87 7.26 -6.25
CA GLY A 70 -13.52 7.92 -7.39
C GLY A 70 -13.21 9.41 -7.46
N VAL A 71 -13.31 10.13 -6.33
CA VAL A 71 -12.95 11.56 -6.25
C VAL A 71 -11.48 11.80 -6.59
N HIS A 72 -10.59 10.89 -6.20
CA HIS A 72 -9.17 10.93 -6.56
C HIS A 72 -9.01 10.89 -8.09
N GLU A 73 -9.60 9.89 -8.75
CA GLU A 73 -9.53 9.73 -10.21
C GLU A 73 -10.13 10.94 -10.95
N LEU A 74 -11.26 11.49 -10.47
CA LEU A 74 -11.84 12.72 -11.04
C LEU A 74 -10.92 13.93 -10.87
N SER A 75 -10.19 14.02 -9.76
CA SER A 75 -9.21 15.07 -9.52
C SER A 75 -8.01 14.94 -10.47
N GLU A 76 -7.55 13.71 -10.73
CA GLU A 76 -6.48 13.45 -11.71
C GLU A 76 -6.91 13.74 -13.15
N ALA A 77 -8.18 13.44 -13.48
CA ALA A 77 -8.78 13.82 -14.75
C ALA A 77 -9.02 15.33 -14.89
N MET A 78 -8.64 16.14 -13.88
CA MET A 78 -8.81 17.60 -13.84
C MET A 78 -10.28 18.04 -13.94
N VAL A 79 -11.23 17.14 -13.62
CA VAL A 79 -12.67 17.43 -13.58
C VAL A 79 -13.02 18.19 -12.30
N LEU A 80 -12.36 17.85 -11.19
CA LEU A 80 -12.52 18.50 -9.90
C LEU A 80 -11.26 19.30 -9.55
N PRO A 81 -11.38 20.59 -9.18
CA PRO A 81 -10.25 21.37 -8.70
C PRO A 81 -9.83 20.82 -7.34
N SER A 82 -8.57 20.40 -7.24
CA SER A 82 -8.03 19.79 -6.03
C SER A 82 -6.68 20.38 -5.67
N GLY A 83 -6.44 20.55 -4.37
CA GLY A 83 -5.19 21.08 -3.84
C GLY A 83 -4.28 20.03 -3.19
N PRO A 84 -3.03 20.38 -2.85
CA PRO A 84 -2.10 19.49 -2.15
C PRO A 84 -2.65 18.96 -0.82
N ARG A 85 -3.41 19.78 -0.09
CA ARG A 85 -3.96 19.41 1.23
C ARG A 85 -5.06 18.36 1.11
N GLU A 86 -5.96 18.53 0.16
CA GLU A 86 -7.07 17.60 -0.10
C GLU A 86 -6.52 16.26 -0.60
N MET A 87 -5.63 16.32 -1.59
CA MET A 87 -4.99 15.14 -2.17
C MET A 87 -4.14 14.35 -1.16
N ARG A 88 -3.61 15.01 -0.13
CA ARG A 88 -2.93 14.32 0.98
C ARG A 88 -3.89 13.47 1.82
N VAL A 89 -5.10 13.97 2.06
CA VAL A 89 -6.13 13.24 2.82
C VAL A 89 -6.63 12.07 2.00
N VAL A 90 -6.94 12.33 0.72
CA VAL A 90 -7.37 11.31 -0.23
C VAL A 90 -6.33 10.21 -0.34
N GLY A 91 -5.05 10.54 -0.56
CA GLY A 91 -3.99 9.53 -0.68
C GLY A 91 -3.79 8.65 0.54
N ARG A 92 -3.98 9.19 1.76
CA ARG A 92 -3.90 8.37 2.99
C ARG A 92 -5.05 7.38 3.10
N LEU A 93 -6.22 7.73 2.58
CA LEU A 93 -7.40 6.88 2.63
C LEU A 93 -7.40 5.84 1.50
N VAL A 94 -6.94 6.23 0.31
CA VAL A 94 -6.92 5.38 -0.89
C VAL A 94 -5.76 4.38 -0.87
N ASN A 95 -4.54 4.82 -0.55
CA ASN A 95 -3.33 3.97 -0.64
C ASN A 95 -3.06 3.13 0.60
N ASN A 96 -4.12 2.67 1.27
CA ASN A 96 -3.95 1.81 2.43
C ASN A 96 -4.94 0.66 2.38
N ASP A 97 -4.77 -0.22 1.38
CA ASP A 97 -5.50 -1.49 1.30
C ASP A 97 -5.41 -2.28 2.60
N ALA A 98 -4.29 -2.14 3.31
CA ALA A 98 -4.11 -2.68 4.65
C ALA A 98 -5.11 -2.11 5.67
N LEU A 99 -5.49 -0.82 5.62
CA LEU A 99 -6.54 -0.28 6.49
C LEU A 99 -7.87 -0.99 6.29
N PHE A 100 -8.25 -1.31 5.04
CA PHE A 100 -9.49 -2.04 4.78
C PHE A 100 -9.47 -3.39 5.51
N PHE A 101 -8.45 -4.21 5.25
CA PHE A 101 -8.35 -5.53 5.87
C PHE A 101 -8.23 -5.44 7.39
N VAL A 102 -7.48 -4.47 7.92
CA VAL A 102 -7.36 -4.24 9.37
C VAL A 102 -8.69 -3.85 9.98
N VAL A 103 -9.46 -2.94 9.37
CA VAL A 103 -10.77 -2.51 9.90
C VAL A 103 -11.77 -3.66 9.88
N VAL A 104 -11.84 -4.44 8.80
CA VAL A 104 -12.74 -5.60 8.72
C VAL A 104 -12.39 -6.64 9.80
N VAL A 105 -11.11 -7.00 9.91
CA VAL A 105 -10.67 -7.98 10.90
C VAL A 105 -10.86 -7.43 12.32
N ALA A 106 -10.57 -6.16 12.57
CA ALA A 106 -10.76 -5.52 13.88
C ALA A 106 -12.25 -5.48 14.29
N LEU A 107 -13.15 -5.20 13.37
CA LEU A 107 -14.60 -5.24 13.63
C LEU A 107 -15.10 -6.66 13.92
N CYS A 108 -14.59 -7.66 13.18
CA CYS A 108 -14.86 -9.07 13.47
C CYS A 108 -14.32 -9.49 14.84
N LEU A 109 -13.11 -9.06 15.21
CA LEU A 109 -12.53 -9.30 16.53
C LEU A 109 -13.35 -8.63 17.63
N PHE A 110 -13.79 -7.39 17.42
CA PHE A 110 -14.62 -6.66 18.36
C PHE A 110 -15.94 -7.38 18.64
N LEU A 111 -16.58 -7.95 17.62
CA LEU A 111 -17.77 -8.80 17.80
C LEU A 111 -17.47 -10.05 18.64
N VAL A 112 -16.35 -10.73 18.40
CA VAL A 112 -15.97 -11.93 19.15
C VAL A 112 -15.69 -11.59 20.62
N VAL A 113 -14.99 -10.48 20.88
CA VAL A 113 -14.65 -10.03 22.23
C VAL A 113 -15.89 -9.59 23.01
N THR A 114 -16.73 -8.72 22.43
CA THR A 114 -17.96 -8.25 23.09
C THR A 114 -18.89 -9.40 23.43
N GLN A 115 -18.99 -10.40 22.56
CA GLN A 115 -19.77 -11.61 22.84
C GLN A 115 -19.13 -12.52 23.88
N ARG A 116 -17.81 -12.56 23.99
CA ARG A 116 -17.15 -13.32 25.05
C ARG A 116 -17.44 -12.71 26.42
N ILE A 117 -17.46 -11.38 26.51
CA ILE A 117 -17.81 -10.64 27.74
C ILE A 117 -19.29 -10.86 28.09
N GLN A 118 -20.17 -10.86 27.08
CA GLN A 118 -21.62 -11.03 27.27
C GLN A 118 -22.06 -12.50 27.40
N ALA A 119 -21.21 -13.46 27.05
CA ALA A 119 -21.48 -14.88 27.22
C ALA A 119 -21.36 -15.26 28.71
N GLY A 120 -22.39 -14.87 29.48
CA GLY A 120 -22.63 -15.42 30.81
C GLY A 120 -22.81 -16.93 30.68
N GLY A 121 -21.95 -17.69 31.35
CA GLY A 121 -22.14 -19.13 31.52
C GLY A 121 -23.38 -19.39 32.39
N MET A 122 -23.87 -20.62 32.36
CA MET A 122 -24.88 -21.07 33.34
C MET A 122 -24.35 -20.78 34.77
N PRO A 123 -25.15 -20.16 35.65
CA PRO A 123 -24.78 -19.90 37.04
C PRO A 123 -24.34 -21.17 37.77
N ALA A 124 -23.37 -21.05 38.68
CA ALA A 124 -22.81 -22.19 39.40
C ALA A 124 -23.86 -22.97 40.21
N ASP A 125 -24.89 -22.28 40.72
CA ASP A 125 -26.04 -22.87 41.42
C ASP A 125 -26.84 -23.81 40.50
N GLU A 126 -27.31 -23.33 39.36
CA GLU A 126 -28.05 -24.15 38.39
C GLU A 126 -27.22 -25.32 37.87
N LEU A 127 -25.92 -25.11 37.65
CA LEU A 127 -25.03 -26.18 37.22
C LEU A 127 -24.91 -27.27 38.29
N GLY A 128 -24.87 -26.91 39.58
CA GLY A 128 -24.82 -27.84 40.70
C GLY A 128 -26.06 -28.72 40.84
N ARG A 129 -27.22 -28.29 40.30
CA ARG A 129 -28.50 -29.04 40.36
C ARG A 129 -28.62 -30.15 39.30
N LEU A 130 -27.78 -30.15 38.28
CA LEU A 130 -27.82 -31.13 37.19
C LEU A 130 -27.15 -32.45 37.60
N ALA A 131 -27.51 -33.56 36.94
CA ALA A 131 -26.82 -34.82 37.14
C ALA A 131 -25.36 -34.73 36.65
N ALA A 132 -24.43 -35.45 37.30
CA ALA A 132 -22.99 -35.40 36.98
C ALA A 132 -22.64 -35.60 35.48
N PRO A 133 -23.34 -36.45 34.69
CA PRO A 133 -23.10 -36.55 33.25
C PRO A 133 -23.50 -35.29 32.47
N GLU A 134 -24.62 -34.67 32.84
CA GLU A 134 -25.14 -33.46 32.19
C GLU A 134 -24.27 -32.24 32.51
N GLN A 135 -23.81 -32.11 33.76
CA GLN A 135 -22.85 -31.09 34.17
C GLN A 135 -21.58 -31.11 33.31
N ARG A 136 -21.00 -32.29 33.09
CA ARG A 136 -19.81 -32.47 32.24
C ARG A 136 -20.07 -32.05 30.81
N LYS A 137 -21.25 -32.38 30.26
CA LYS A 137 -21.65 -32.01 28.90
C LYS A 137 -21.76 -30.49 28.73
N VAL A 138 -22.38 -29.80 29.69
CA VAL A 138 -22.51 -28.33 29.68
C VAL A 138 -21.14 -27.65 29.78
N LEU A 139 -20.29 -28.09 30.71
CA LEU A 139 -18.93 -27.57 30.87
C LEU A 139 -18.06 -27.81 29.61
N ALA A 140 -18.15 -29.00 29.01
CA ALA A 140 -17.44 -29.30 27.76
C ALA A 140 -17.92 -28.41 26.60
N ALA A 141 -19.23 -28.18 26.50
CA ALA A 141 -19.79 -27.26 25.49
C ALA A 141 -19.34 -25.81 25.70
N GLN A 142 -19.32 -25.32 26.94
CA GLN A 142 -18.82 -23.98 27.28
C GLN A 142 -17.32 -23.83 27.00
N ARG A 143 -16.50 -24.83 27.34
CA ARG A 143 -15.06 -24.84 27.03
C ARG A 143 -14.83 -24.81 25.52
N ARG A 144 -15.58 -25.60 24.76
CA ARG A 144 -15.51 -25.64 23.29
C ARG A 144 -15.89 -24.29 22.67
N ASP A 145 -16.97 -23.67 23.14
CA ASP A 145 -17.40 -22.34 22.68
C ASP A 145 -16.34 -21.26 22.97
N ARG A 146 -15.80 -21.24 24.20
CA ARG A 146 -14.70 -20.34 24.56
C ARG A 146 -13.46 -20.58 23.71
N PHE A 147 -13.10 -21.85 23.45
CA PHE A 147 -11.96 -22.23 22.64
C PHE A 147 -12.07 -21.70 21.20
N TRP A 148 -13.21 -21.89 20.54
CA TRP A 148 -13.40 -21.40 19.17
C TRP A 148 -13.41 -19.87 19.10
N LYS A 149 -13.99 -19.19 20.11
CA LYS A 149 -13.92 -17.72 20.22
C LYS A 149 -12.49 -17.22 20.46
N THR A 150 -11.70 -17.89 21.32
CA THR A 150 -10.27 -17.56 21.47
C THR A 150 -9.49 -17.79 20.20
N ALA A 151 -9.73 -18.91 19.51
CA ALA A 151 -9.03 -19.26 18.28
C ALA A 151 -9.32 -18.22 17.19
N ALA A 152 -10.58 -17.82 17.00
CA ALA A 152 -10.95 -16.75 16.07
C ALA A 152 -10.28 -15.41 16.43
N ALA A 153 -10.23 -15.08 17.73
CA ALA A 153 -9.59 -13.85 18.20
C ALA A 153 -8.08 -13.83 17.97
N VAL A 154 -7.40 -14.94 18.26
CA VAL A 154 -5.95 -15.09 18.04
C VAL A 154 -5.63 -15.09 16.55
N CYS A 155 -6.37 -15.85 15.73
CA CYS A 155 -6.18 -15.86 14.28
C CYS A 155 -6.37 -14.45 13.67
N GLY A 156 -7.45 -13.75 14.04
CA GLY A 156 -7.68 -12.39 13.56
C GLY A 156 -6.59 -11.41 14.03
N PHE A 157 -6.12 -11.52 15.27
CA PHE A 157 -5.01 -10.70 15.76
C PHE A 157 -3.72 -10.97 14.98
N LEU A 158 -3.38 -12.24 14.74
CA LEU A 158 -2.22 -12.61 13.92
C LEU A 158 -2.31 -12.03 12.51
N ILE A 159 -3.49 -12.09 11.87
CA ILE A 159 -3.73 -11.47 10.56
C ILE A 159 -3.44 -9.97 10.60
N ILE A 160 -3.95 -9.24 11.61
CA ILE A 160 -3.67 -7.80 11.78
C ILE A 160 -2.18 -7.54 11.97
N VAL A 161 -1.49 -8.35 12.78
CA VAL A 161 -0.04 -8.22 13.02
C VAL A 161 0.75 -8.46 11.73
N PHE A 162 0.44 -9.50 10.96
CA PHE A 162 1.12 -9.78 9.69
C PHE A 162 0.89 -8.67 8.66
N ILE A 163 -0.35 -8.17 8.55
CA ILE A 163 -0.66 -7.04 7.66
C ILE A 163 0.08 -5.78 8.11
N GLY A 164 0.07 -5.47 9.41
CA GLY A 164 0.77 -4.31 9.98
C GLY A 164 2.29 -4.40 9.81
N ALA A 165 2.87 -5.58 10.02
CA ALA A 165 4.28 -5.83 9.78
C ALA A 165 4.65 -5.65 8.30
N GLY A 166 3.81 -6.15 7.38
CA GLY A 166 3.98 -5.92 5.94
C GLY A 166 3.96 -4.44 5.59
N PHE A 167 3.00 -3.68 6.13
CA PHE A 167 2.90 -2.24 5.91
C PHE A 167 4.14 -1.47 6.42
N VAL A 168 4.62 -1.80 7.62
CA VAL A 168 5.83 -1.20 8.20
C VAL A 168 7.06 -1.53 7.37
N TYR A 169 7.21 -2.81 6.98
CA TYR A 169 8.34 -3.26 6.17
C TYR A 169 8.41 -2.53 4.82
N SER A 170 7.28 -2.44 4.10
CA SER A 170 7.21 -1.73 2.82
C SER A 170 7.56 -0.25 2.97
N ARG A 171 7.11 0.41 4.04
CA ARG A 171 7.47 1.81 4.35
C ARG A 171 8.97 1.99 4.58
N THR A 172 9.60 1.08 5.32
CA THR A 172 11.04 1.16 5.62
C THR A 172 11.91 0.82 4.41
N ALA A 173 11.48 -0.11 3.56
CA ALA A 173 12.20 -0.48 2.34
C ALA A 173 12.20 0.64 1.29
N GLN A 174 11.28 1.60 1.40
CA GLN A 174 11.14 2.77 0.51
C GLN A 174 11.97 4.00 0.96
N ALA A 175 12.92 3.83 1.90
CA ALA A 175 13.82 4.90 2.29
C ALA A 175 14.64 5.39 1.07
N MET A 176 14.53 6.69 0.76
CA MET A 176 15.06 7.30 -0.46
C MET A 176 16.58 7.22 -0.55
N SER A 177 17.10 7.00 -1.76
CA SER A 177 18.47 7.43 -2.09
C SER A 177 18.55 8.96 -1.98
N PRO A 178 19.59 9.51 -1.33
CA PRO A 178 19.83 10.95 -1.34
C PRO A 178 19.92 11.46 -2.79
N PRO A 179 19.37 12.64 -3.10
CA PRO A 179 19.47 13.19 -4.45
C PRO A 179 20.93 13.52 -4.78
N GLU A 180 21.33 13.22 -6.02
CA GLU A 180 22.65 13.55 -6.53
C GLU A 180 22.68 15.01 -7.02
N HIS A 181 23.76 15.73 -6.72
CA HIS A 181 23.91 17.12 -7.15
C HIS A 181 24.48 17.18 -8.56
N LEU A 182 23.76 17.85 -9.46
CA LEU A 182 24.27 18.17 -10.79
C LEU A 182 24.71 19.62 -10.85
N PHE A 183 25.80 19.84 -11.56
CA PHE A 183 26.35 21.17 -11.81
C PHE A 183 26.06 21.60 -13.24
N LEU A 184 25.82 22.90 -13.42
CA LEU A 184 25.71 23.51 -14.74
C LEU A 184 27.12 23.67 -15.33
N VAL A 185 27.37 23.05 -16.48
CA VAL A 185 28.61 23.20 -17.25
C VAL A 185 28.22 23.76 -18.62
N ASN A 186 28.77 24.92 -18.97
CA ASN A 186 28.43 25.64 -20.22
C ASN A 186 26.92 25.89 -20.40
N GLY A 187 26.19 26.16 -19.31
CA GLY A 187 24.74 26.42 -19.35
C GLY A 187 23.87 25.17 -19.55
N GLU A 188 24.43 23.97 -19.36
CA GLU A 188 23.70 22.70 -19.43
C GLU A 188 23.96 21.83 -18.19
N ALA A 189 22.92 21.14 -17.72
CA ALA A 189 23.06 20.03 -16.79
C ALA A 189 22.95 18.71 -17.57
N ARG A 190 23.86 17.77 -17.31
CA ARG A 190 23.95 16.51 -18.05
C ARG A 190 23.90 15.32 -17.10
N ILE A 191 23.08 14.33 -17.45
CA ILE A 191 22.97 13.05 -16.75
C ILE A 191 23.38 11.95 -17.71
N PRO A 192 24.48 11.21 -17.46
CA PRO A 192 24.85 10.07 -18.29
C PRO A 192 23.74 9.01 -18.30
N VAL A 193 23.32 8.55 -19.49
CA VAL A 193 22.28 7.50 -19.61
C VAL A 193 22.73 6.20 -18.95
N SER A 194 24.04 5.94 -18.88
CA SER A 194 24.63 4.80 -18.17
C SER A 194 24.28 4.75 -16.68
N GLN A 195 24.02 5.90 -16.04
CA GLN A 195 23.56 5.93 -14.64
C GLN A 195 22.15 5.36 -14.47
N LEU A 196 21.34 5.36 -15.54
CA LEU A 196 19.95 4.94 -15.53
C LEU A 196 19.76 3.46 -15.93
N GLU A 197 20.82 2.76 -16.30
CA GLU A 197 20.80 1.35 -16.76
C GLU A 197 20.26 0.37 -15.70
N ASP A 198 20.31 0.73 -14.43
CA ASP A 198 19.72 -0.05 -13.34
C ASP A 198 18.18 -0.04 -13.32
N ARG A 199 17.55 0.76 -14.20
CA ARG A 199 16.10 0.96 -14.35
C ARG A 199 15.43 1.40 -13.05
N ARG A 200 16.18 2.08 -12.18
CA ARG A 200 15.67 2.68 -10.96
C ARG A 200 15.35 4.16 -11.14
N LEU A 201 14.50 4.69 -10.27
CA LEU A 201 14.20 6.11 -10.22
C LEU A 201 15.35 6.86 -9.55
N HIS A 202 16.11 7.58 -10.36
CA HIS A 202 17.18 8.47 -9.91
C HIS A 202 16.66 9.86 -9.65
N ARG A 203 17.26 10.54 -8.68
CA ARG A 203 16.88 11.89 -8.25
C ARG A 203 18.09 12.79 -8.31
N TYR A 204 17.89 13.95 -8.90
CA TYR A 204 18.93 14.94 -9.07
C TYR A 204 18.47 16.30 -8.57
N VAL A 205 19.40 17.09 -8.02
CA VAL A 205 19.18 18.48 -7.63
C VAL A 205 20.13 19.34 -8.45
N VAL A 206 19.59 20.37 -9.09
CA VAL A 206 20.36 21.37 -9.83
C VAL A 206 20.16 22.73 -9.19
N ALA A 207 21.25 23.36 -8.77
CA ALA A 207 21.22 24.75 -8.33
C ALA A 207 21.21 25.67 -9.57
N VAL A 208 20.21 26.54 -9.66
CA VAL A 208 20.06 27.46 -10.80
C VAL A 208 20.43 28.88 -10.36
N PRO A 209 21.03 29.71 -11.23
CA PRO A 209 21.28 31.12 -10.95
C PRO A 209 20.00 31.83 -10.48
N GLY A 210 20.06 32.49 -9.31
CA GLY A 210 18.88 33.01 -8.61
C GLY A 210 18.53 32.26 -7.31
N GLY A 211 19.31 31.24 -6.93
CA GLY A 211 19.26 30.62 -5.59
C GLY A 211 18.18 29.56 -5.39
N ALA A 212 17.50 29.14 -6.47
CA ALA A 212 16.52 28.07 -6.41
C ALA A 212 17.13 26.71 -6.78
N GLU A 213 16.70 25.67 -6.07
CA GLU A 213 17.03 24.29 -6.37
C GLU A 213 15.90 23.64 -7.18
N VAL A 214 16.25 23.08 -8.33
CA VAL A 214 15.35 22.33 -9.20
C VAL A 214 15.60 20.85 -9.00
N ARG A 215 14.56 20.10 -8.66
CA ARG A 215 14.63 18.65 -8.48
C ARG A 215 14.11 17.91 -9.70
N ILE A 216 14.90 16.97 -10.19
CA ILE A 216 14.62 16.19 -11.39
C ILE A 216 14.58 14.72 -11.01
N ILE A 217 13.67 13.98 -11.62
CA ILE A 217 13.64 12.53 -11.59
C ILE A 217 13.90 11.99 -12.99
N ALA A 218 14.66 10.90 -13.09
CA ALA A 218 14.94 10.23 -14.34
C ALA A 218 14.94 8.71 -14.16
N ILE A 219 14.46 7.99 -15.17
CA ILE A 219 14.35 6.53 -15.18
C ILE A 219 14.35 6.01 -16.63
N LEU A 220 14.90 4.82 -16.86
CA LEU A 220 14.71 4.07 -18.11
C LEU A 220 13.45 3.21 -18.02
N ASP A 221 12.58 3.32 -19.03
CA ASP A 221 11.42 2.43 -19.13
C ASP A 221 11.79 1.03 -19.66
N GLY A 222 10.81 0.13 -19.72
CA GLY A 222 11.03 -1.25 -20.18
C GLY A 222 11.50 -1.37 -21.64
N SER A 223 11.38 -0.29 -22.42
CA SER A 223 11.81 -0.19 -23.82
C SER A 223 13.13 0.59 -24.00
N ASP A 224 13.90 0.76 -22.92
CA ASP A 224 15.16 1.51 -22.90
C ASP A 224 15.00 2.99 -23.33
N THR A 225 13.80 3.55 -23.18
CA THR A 225 13.55 4.96 -23.42
C THR A 225 13.72 5.75 -22.12
N VAL A 226 14.51 6.82 -22.17
CA VAL A 226 14.68 7.76 -21.05
C VAL A 226 13.38 8.51 -20.80
N ARG A 227 12.91 8.47 -19.55
CA ARG A 227 11.83 9.29 -19.04
C ARG A 227 12.38 10.21 -17.96
N ALA A 228 12.26 11.51 -18.16
CA ALA A 228 12.70 12.51 -17.20
C ALA A 228 11.63 13.59 -17.01
N ALA A 229 11.51 14.08 -15.78
CA ALA A 229 10.53 15.07 -15.38
C ALA A 229 10.99 15.80 -14.10
N LEU A 230 10.27 16.83 -13.68
CA LEU A 230 10.48 17.46 -12.39
C LEU A 230 9.98 16.54 -11.27
N ASP A 231 10.66 16.55 -10.11
CA ASP A 231 10.18 15.89 -8.88
C ASP A 231 9.06 16.71 -8.21
N ALA A 232 8.03 17.03 -8.99
CA ALA A 232 6.89 17.84 -8.59
C ALA A 232 5.63 17.47 -9.37
N CYS A 233 4.49 17.67 -8.73
CA CYS A 233 3.16 17.42 -9.26
C CYS A 233 2.41 18.74 -9.44
N MET A 234 1.62 18.87 -10.51
CA MET A 234 0.79 20.06 -10.73
C MET A 234 -0.32 20.23 -9.68
N ILE A 235 -0.84 19.12 -9.14
CA ILE A 235 -1.91 19.11 -8.12
C ILE A 235 -1.30 19.09 -6.71
N CYS A 236 -0.32 18.22 -6.49
CA CYS A 236 0.24 17.96 -5.16
C CYS A 236 1.43 18.85 -4.78
N GLY A 237 1.97 19.65 -5.70
CA GLY A 237 3.20 20.42 -5.50
C GLY A 237 4.45 19.53 -5.49
N ALA A 238 5.57 20.02 -4.98
CA ALA A 238 6.85 19.30 -4.96
C ALA A 238 7.01 18.39 -3.74
N GLN A 239 5.99 17.60 -3.43
CA GLN A 239 6.09 16.54 -2.42
C GLN A 239 7.02 15.41 -2.90
N GLY A 240 7.17 15.28 -4.22
CA GLY A 240 8.07 14.37 -4.90
C GLY A 240 7.50 12.96 -5.09
N TYR A 241 8.34 12.08 -5.63
CA TYR A 241 7.96 10.73 -6.05
C TYR A 241 8.93 9.66 -5.54
N TYR A 242 8.46 8.42 -5.48
CA TYR A 242 9.28 7.24 -5.18
C TYR A 242 8.93 6.04 -6.03
N GLN A 243 9.88 5.14 -6.27
CA GLN A 243 9.62 3.93 -7.04
C GLN A 243 9.13 2.83 -6.10
N ASP A 244 8.07 2.15 -6.51
CA ASP A 244 7.58 0.93 -5.85
C ASP A 244 7.22 -0.10 -6.92
N GLY A 245 7.94 -1.22 -6.91
CA GLY A 245 7.88 -2.20 -7.98
C GLY A 245 8.18 -1.58 -9.36
N GLY A 246 7.26 -1.78 -10.31
CA GLY A 246 7.37 -1.25 -11.67
C GLY A 246 6.81 0.15 -11.89
N ASN A 247 6.28 0.79 -10.84
CA ASN A 247 5.61 2.09 -10.92
C ASN A 247 6.37 3.17 -10.13
N VAL A 248 6.04 4.42 -10.43
CA VAL A 248 6.48 5.58 -9.66
C VAL A 248 5.28 6.14 -8.91
N ILE A 249 5.39 6.36 -7.60
CA ILE A 249 4.28 6.71 -6.72
C ILE A 249 4.44 8.15 -6.21
N CYS A 250 3.36 8.93 -6.28
CA CYS A 250 3.32 10.28 -5.72
C CYS A 250 3.38 10.24 -4.18
N ARG A 251 4.26 11.01 -3.55
CA ARG A 251 4.41 11.00 -2.08
C ARG A 251 3.24 11.61 -1.31
N ASN A 252 2.40 12.39 -1.99
CA ASN A 252 1.31 13.10 -1.34
C ASN A 252 -0.02 12.35 -1.44
N CYS A 253 -0.45 12.04 -2.67
CA CYS A 253 -1.72 11.40 -2.95
C CYS A 253 -1.60 9.90 -3.23
N ALA A 254 -0.37 9.39 -3.36
CA ALA A 254 -0.10 7.99 -3.67
C ALA A 254 -0.67 7.46 -4.99
N ALA A 255 -0.92 8.37 -5.94
CA ALA A 255 -1.13 8.01 -7.34
C ALA A 255 0.00 7.13 -7.87
N ALA A 256 -0.37 6.03 -8.52
CA ALA A 256 0.57 5.14 -9.20
C ALA A 256 0.77 5.60 -10.65
N ILE A 257 1.98 6.01 -10.96
CA ILE A 257 2.39 6.56 -12.25
C ILE A 257 3.07 5.46 -13.06
N ASN A 258 2.55 5.25 -14.26
CA ASN A 258 3.12 4.35 -15.24
C ASN A 258 4.41 4.98 -15.81
N VAL A 259 5.54 4.27 -15.75
CA VAL A 259 6.86 4.83 -16.10
C VAL A 259 6.89 5.44 -17.51
N PRO A 260 6.42 4.77 -18.57
CA PRO A 260 6.25 5.34 -19.91
C PRO A 260 5.53 6.68 -20.01
N THR A 261 4.66 7.03 -19.06
CA THR A 261 3.93 8.31 -19.09
C THR A 261 4.69 9.45 -18.45
N ILE A 262 5.76 9.19 -17.69
CA ILE A 262 6.54 10.24 -17.01
C ILE A 262 7.03 11.28 -18.04
N GLY A 263 6.75 12.56 -17.76
CA GLY A 263 7.03 13.68 -18.68
C GLY A 263 5.85 14.05 -19.58
N LEU A 264 4.78 13.26 -19.64
CA LEU A 264 3.52 13.67 -20.28
C LEU A 264 2.70 14.58 -19.36
N PRO A 265 1.88 15.50 -19.87
CA PRO A 265 0.98 16.27 -19.03
C PRO A 265 -0.19 15.41 -18.51
N GLY A 266 -0.67 15.69 -17.30
CA GLY A 266 -1.93 15.14 -16.78
C GLY A 266 -1.89 14.75 -15.31
N GLY A 267 -2.96 15.07 -14.58
CA GLY A 267 -3.23 14.59 -13.23
C GLY A 267 -2.05 14.64 -12.26
N CYS A 268 -1.76 13.48 -11.65
CA CYS A 268 -0.66 13.33 -10.70
C CYS A 268 0.69 13.00 -11.34
N ASN A 269 0.79 12.98 -12.68
CA ASN A 269 2.02 12.69 -13.40
C ASN A 269 3.08 13.76 -13.11
N PRO A 270 4.37 13.40 -12.98
CA PRO A 270 5.44 14.37 -12.76
C PRO A 270 5.47 15.47 -13.82
N VAL A 271 5.65 16.71 -13.38
CA VAL A 271 5.59 17.90 -14.24
C VAL A 271 6.69 17.82 -15.31
N HIS A 272 6.28 18.01 -16.57
CA HIS A 272 7.19 18.00 -17.72
C HIS A 272 8.28 19.07 -17.62
N ILE A 273 9.49 18.70 -18.05
CA ILE A 273 10.59 19.63 -18.34
C ILE A 273 11.17 19.23 -19.69
N ASN A 274 11.50 20.21 -20.52
CA ASN A 274 12.14 19.95 -21.80
C ASN A 274 13.57 19.42 -21.58
N TYR A 275 13.87 18.28 -22.20
CA TYR A 275 15.19 17.69 -22.24
C TYR A 275 15.48 17.11 -23.62
N ARG A 276 16.75 16.85 -23.89
CA ARG A 276 17.23 16.19 -25.11
C ARG A 276 18.14 15.03 -24.71
N VAL A 277 18.16 13.97 -25.52
CA VAL A 277 19.14 12.90 -25.35
C VAL A 277 20.20 13.07 -26.43
N GLU A 278 21.41 13.42 -26.04
CA GLU A 278 22.52 13.75 -26.96
C GLU A 278 23.83 13.18 -26.42
N GLY A 279 24.61 12.50 -27.27
CA GLY A 279 25.92 11.97 -26.88
C GLY A 279 25.89 10.98 -25.70
N GLY A 280 24.80 10.22 -25.53
CA GLY A 280 24.64 9.28 -24.42
C GLY A 280 24.30 9.94 -23.06
N ALA A 281 23.88 11.20 -23.07
CA ALA A 281 23.44 11.92 -21.87
C ALA A 281 22.05 12.54 -22.05
N VAL A 282 21.31 12.64 -20.96
CA VAL A 282 20.10 13.46 -20.83
C VAL A 282 20.55 14.88 -20.51
N VAL A 283 20.15 15.83 -21.36
CA VAL A 283 20.62 17.21 -21.33
C VAL A 283 19.45 18.15 -21.03
N PHE A 284 19.62 18.97 -19.99
CA PHE A 284 18.71 20.05 -19.61
C PHE A 284 19.40 21.39 -19.81
N SER A 285 18.74 22.33 -20.50
CA SER A 285 19.27 23.69 -20.62
C SER A 285 19.04 24.49 -19.34
N GLU A 286 19.96 25.39 -19.02
CA GLU A 286 19.79 26.33 -17.90
C GLU A 286 18.50 27.13 -18.01
N SER A 287 18.10 27.52 -19.23
CA SER A 287 16.84 28.23 -19.47
C SER A 287 15.61 27.41 -19.08
N ALA A 288 15.60 26.11 -19.37
CA ALA A 288 14.51 25.21 -18.99
C ALA A 288 14.45 25.01 -17.47
N LEU A 289 15.62 24.86 -16.84
CA LEU A 289 15.76 24.73 -15.38
C LEU A 289 15.32 26.02 -14.66
N ALA A 290 15.74 27.19 -15.15
CA ALA A 290 15.33 28.48 -14.60
C ALA A 290 13.82 28.71 -14.72
N ALA A 291 13.20 28.29 -15.83
CA ALA A 291 11.75 28.33 -15.97
C ALA A 291 11.05 27.39 -14.96
N ALA A 292 11.61 26.19 -14.74
CA ALA A 292 11.10 25.18 -13.82
C ALA A 292 11.24 25.56 -12.33
N ALA A 293 12.20 26.42 -11.97
CA ALA A 293 12.43 26.87 -10.59
C ALA A 293 11.15 27.42 -9.92
N LYS A 294 10.25 28.05 -10.68
CA LYS A 294 8.96 28.57 -10.20
C LYS A 294 8.05 27.50 -9.58
N VAL A 295 8.21 26.24 -9.99
CA VAL A 295 7.45 25.09 -9.45
C VAL A 295 7.85 24.77 -8.00
N PHE A 296 9.12 25.02 -7.67
CA PHE A 296 9.68 24.72 -6.35
C PHE A 296 9.62 25.91 -5.39
N GLN A 297 9.56 27.14 -5.91
CA GLN A 297 9.43 28.36 -5.10
C GLN A 297 8.01 28.65 -4.59
N ARG A 298 6.97 28.08 -5.22
CA ARG A 298 5.55 28.40 -4.96
C ARG A 298 4.90 27.67 -3.77
N GLN A 299 5.67 27.24 -2.76
CA GLN A 299 5.16 26.33 -1.71
C GLN A 299 4.98 26.99 -0.35
#